data_AF-A0A1E5V9K1-F1
#
_entry.id   AF-A0A1E5V9K1-F1
#
_cell.length_a   1.000
_cell.length_b   1.000
_cell.length_c   1.000
_cell.angle_alpha   90.00
_cell.angle_beta   90.00
_cell.angle_gamma   90.00
#
_symmetry.space_group_name_H-M   'P 1'
#
loop_
_entity.id
_entity.type
_entity.pdbx_description
1 polymer ?
#
loop_
_entity_poly.entity_id
_entity_poly.type
_entity_poly.pdbx_seq_one_letter_code
_entity_poly.pdbx_strand_id
1 'polypeptide(L)' 'MSPVKGDSPFIPSPEEYARAALRCIGYEARCVPYWRHSVQWFLASLVPDAALNQWRLQTGIRKRNEMKALVGEK' A
#
# COMPACT_ATOMS: atom_id res chain seq x y z
N MET A 1 0.35 18.24 5.78
CA MET A 1 -1.09 17.92 5.63
C MET A 1 -1.29 17.39 4.20
N SER A 2 -1.35 16.08 4.02
CA SER A 2 -1.51 15.46 2.69
C SER A 2 -2.91 15.77 2.12
N PRO A 3 -3.09 16.01 0.81
CA PRO A 3 -4.38 16.48 0.24
C PRO A 3 -5.51 15.43 0.23
N VAL A 4 -5.24 14.20 0.67
CA VAL A 4 -6.25 13.13 0.76
C VAL A 4 -7.09 13.31 2.02
N LYS A 5 -7.91 14.36 2.01
CA LYS A 5 -9.05 14.52 2.90
C LYS A 5 -10.21 13.73 2.33
N GLY A 6 -10.13 12.41 2.48
CA GLY A 6 -11.25 11.52 2.24
C GLY A 6 -11.34 10.57 3.41
N ASP A 7 -12.52 10.46 4.02
CA ASP A 7 -12.88 9.39 4.95
C ASP A 7 -12.87 8.05 4.20
N SER A 8 -11.73 7.67 3.64
CA SER A 8 -11.56 6.38 3.02
C SER A 8 -11.40 5.39 4.16
N PRO A 9 -12.27 4.38 4.29
CA PRO A 9 -12.05 3.35 5.27
C PRO A 9 -10.69 2.68 5.01
N PHE A 10 -10.19 2.62 3.78
CA PHE A 10 -8.95 1.89 3.49
C PHE A 10 -7.66 2.67 3.76
N ILE A 11 -7.74 3.94 4.16
CA ILE A 11 -6.57 4.80 4.38
C ILE A 11 -6.56 5.24 5.85
N PRO A 12 -5.74 4.60 6.71
CA PRO A 12 -5.59 5.05 8.10
C PRO A 12 -4.88 6.40 8.15
N SER A 13 -5.08 7.15 9.24
CA SER A 13 -4.24 8.32 9.51
C SER A 13 -2.78 7.89 9.74
N PRO A 14 -1.78 8.75 9.50
CA PRO A 14 -0.38 8.43 9.74
C PRO A 14 -0.12 7.94 11.17
N GLU A 15 -0.74 8.59 12.16
CA GLU A 15 -0.59 8.28 13.58
C GLU A 15 -1.21 6.92 13.94
N GLU A 16 -2.39 6.61 13.39
CA GLU A 16 -3.04 5.30 13.57
C GLU A 16 -2.22 4.17 12.96
N TYR A 17 -1.71 4.39 11.74
CA TYR A 17 -0.85 3.43 11.07
C TYR A 17 0.42 3.17 11.88
N ALA A 18 1.10 4.23 12.33
CA ALA A 18 2.32 4.10 13.13
C ALA A 18 2.08 3.33 14.43
N ARG A 19 1.02 3.66 15.17
CA ARG A 19 0.66 2.95 16.41
C ARG A 19 0.39 1.47 16.18
N ALA A 20 -0.31 1.15 15.09
CA ALA A 20 -0.61 -0.23 14.76
C ALA A 20 0.62 -0.99 14.25
N ALA A 21 1.51 -0.35 13.48
CA ALA A 21 2.77 -0.92 13.00
C ALA A 21 3.72 -1.32 14.13
N LEU A 22 3.79 -0.50 15.19
CA LEU A 22 4.58 -0.82 16.38
C LEU A 22 4.17 -2.15 17.03
N ARG A 23 2.89 -2.53 16.95
CA ARG A 23 2.40 -3.80 17.50
C ARG A 23 2.80 -5.02 16.66
N CYS A 24 3.19 -4.82 15.40
CA CYS A 24 3.59 -5.90 14.50
C CYS A 24 5.09 -6.22 14.57
N ILE A 25 5.89 -5.38 15.25
CA ILE A 25 7.34 -5.60 15.38
C ILE A 25 7.60 -6.89 16.18
N GLY A 26 8.35 -7.81 15.60
CA GLY A 26 8.77 -9.06 16.26
C GLY A 26 7.79 -10.23 16.16
N TYR A 27 6.63 -10.05 15.52
CA TYR A 27 5.64 -11.12 15.33
C TYR A 27 5.75 -11.79 13.96
N GLU A 28 5.71 -11.00 12.89
CA GLU A 28 5.62 -11.52 11.52
C GLU A 28 6.57 -10.77 10.58
N ALA A 29 7.09 -11.47 9.57
CA ALA A 29 7.95 -10.86 8.54
C ALA A 29 7.19 -9.81 7.70
N ARG A 30 5.85 -9.90 7.64
CA ARG A 30 4.99 -8.98 6.90
C ARG A 30 4.14 -8.15 7.86
N CYS A 31 4.47 -6.86 7.96
CA CYS A 31 3.70 -5.91 8.74
C CYS A 31 2.44 -5.47 7.97
N VAL A 32 1.27 -5.96 8.40
CA VAL A 32 -0.05 -5.52 7.92
C VAL A 32 -0.84 -5.01 9.11
N PRO A 33 -0.51 -3.81 9.62
CA PRO A 33 -0.97 -3.36 10.93
C PRO A 33 -2.45 -2.99 10.96
N TYR A 34 -3.09 -2.92 9.79
CA TYR A 34 -4.47 -2.52 9.65
C TYR A 34 -5.32 -3.69 9.17
N TRP A 35 -6.38 -4.01 9.93
CA TRP A 35 -7.21 -5.18 9.65
C TRP A 35 -7.82 -5.16 8.24
N ARG A 36 -8.13 -3.96 7.70
CA ARG A 36 -8.65 -3.82 6.32
C ARG A 36 -7.59 -4.13 5.27
N HIS A 37 -6.33 -3.81 5.55
CA HIS A 37 -5.22 -4.25 4.71
C HIS A 37 -4.99 -5.76 4.86
N SER A 38 -5.27 -6.35 6.03
CA SER A 38 -5.21 -7.82 6.20
C SER A 38 -6.26 -8.53 5.34
N VAL A 39 -7.47 -7.99 5.23
CA VAL A 39 -8.52 -8.51 4.32
C VAL A 39 -8.09 -8.37 2.86
N GLN A 40 -7.56 -7.20 2.47
CA GLN A 40 -7.02 -7.01 1.11
C GLN A 40 -5.88 -7.98 0.81
N TRP A 41 -5.00 -8.21 1.78
CA TRP A 41 -3.88 -9.13 1.65
C TRP A 41 -4.34 -10.59 1.56
N PHE A 42 -5.35 -10.98 2.34
CA PHE A 42 -5.96 -12.30 2.26
C PHE A 42 -6.52 -12.55 0.84
N LEU A 43 -7.30 -11.62 0.30
CA LEU A 43 -7.80 -11.73 -1.07
C LEU A 43 -6.66 -11.76 -2.10
N ALA A 44 -5.61 -10.95 -1.90
CA ALA A 44 -4.44 -10.99 -2.77
C ALA A 44 -3.77 -12.36 -2.73
N SER A 45 -3.62 -12.97 -1.56
CA SER A 45 -2.95 -14.27 -1.38
C SER A 45 -3.64 -15.46 -2.07
N LEU A 46 -4.87 -15.29 -2.56
CA LEU A 46 -5.55 -16.28 -3.41
C LEU A 46 -4.95 -16.38 -4.82
N VAL A 47 -4.17 -15.38 -5.22
CA VAL A 47 -3.49 -15.31 -6.51
C VAL A 47 -2.02 -15.75 -6.33
N PRO A 48 -1.40 -16.46 -7.29
CA PRO A 48 0.01 -16.81 -7.21
C PRO A 48 0.91 -15.58 -6.99
N ASP A 49 1.86 -15.68 -6.07
CA ASP A 49 2.77 -14.58 -5.71
C ASP A 49 3.49 -13.98 -6.94
N ALA A 50 3.89 -14.82 -7.90
CA ALA A 50 4.54 -14.37 -9.13
C ALA A 50 3.66 -13.41 -9.94
N ALA A 51 2.35 -13.71 -10.05
CA ALA A 51 1.41 -12.87 -10.78
C ALA A 51 1.14 -11.56 -10.03
N LEU A 52 0.96 -11.61 -8.70
CA LEU A 52 0.79 -10.41 -7.87
C LEU A 52 2.01 -9.49 -7.94
N ASN A 53 3.21 -10.05 -7.84
CA ASN A 53 4.46 -9.30 -7.88
C ASN A 53 4.68 -8.65 -9.24
N GLN A 54 4.39 -9.39 -10.33
CA GLN A 54 4.46 -8.84 -11.68
C GLN A 54 3.47 -7.68 -11.87
N TRP A 55 2.22 -7.85 -11.42
CA TRP A 55 1.21 -6.79 -11.50
C TRP A 55 1.61 -5.54 -10.70
N ARG A 56 2.14 -5.72 -9.48
CA ARG A 56 2.63 -4.62 -8.64
C ARG A 56 3.79 -3.88 -9.29
N LEU A 57 4.74 -4.61 -9.88
CA LEU A 57 5.88 -4.03 -10.58
C LEU A 57 5.43 -3.22 -11.79
N GLN A 58 4.57 -3.78 -12.64
CA GLN A 58 4.03 -3.08 -13.81
C GLN A 58 3.28 -1.80 -13.41
N THR A 59 2.43 -1.88 -12.39
CA THR A 59 1.69 -0.72 -11.87
C THR A 59 2.63 0.36 -11.33
N GLY A 60 3.68 -0.03 -10.59
CA GLY A 60 4.68 0.88 -10.05
C GLY A 60 5.48 1.59 -11.15
N ILE A 61 5.91 0.85 -12.17
CA ILE A 61 6.61 1.41 -13.35
C ILE A 61 5.69 2.42 -14.07
N ARG A 62 4.42 2.05 -14.30
CA ARG A 62 3.45 2.93 -14.96
C ARG A 62 3.27 4.25 -14.21
N LYS A 63 2.98 4.20 -12.90
CA LYS A 63 2.82 5.41 -12.08
C LYS A 63 4.09 6.27 -12.02
N ARG A 64 5.26 5.64 -11.96
CA ARG A 64 6.54 6.36 -12.01
C ARG A 64 6.72 7.08 -13.36
N ASN A 65 6.34 6.45 -14.46
CA ASN A 65 6.43 7.06 -15.79
C ASN A 65 5.42 8.21 -15.94
N GLU A 66 4.19 8.04 -15.46
CA GLU A 66 3.17 9.11 -15.40
C GLU A 66 3.69 10.32 -14.61
N MET A 67 4.26 10.09 -13.42
CA MET A 67 4.84 11.15 -12.60
C MET A 67 6.02 11.84 -13.30
N LYS A 68 6.88 11.07 -13.99
CA LYS A 68 7.98 11.65 -14.78
C LYS A 68 7.47 12.48 -15.94
N ALA A 69 6.39 12.08 -16.61
CA ALA A 69 5.78 12.87 -17.67
C ALA A 69 5.23 14.19 -17.12
N LEU A 70 4.56 14.15 -15.95
CA LEU A 70 4.05 15.35 -15.29
C LEU A 70 5.15 16.31 -14.80
N VAL A 71 6.31 15.78 -14.38
CA VAL A 71 7.44 16.58 -13.88
C VAL A 71 8.37 17.02 -15.02
N GLY A 72 8.42 16.25 -16.11
CA GLY A 72 9.26 16.47 -17.28
C GLY A 72 8.63 17.32 -18.39
N GLU A 73 7.43 17.86 -18.15
CA GLU A 73 6.79 18.86 -19.02
C GLU A 73 6.78 20.22 -18.31
N LYS A 74 7.95 20.88 -18.32
CA LYS A 74 8.14 22.33 -18.27
C LYS A 74 9.41 22.70 -19.02
#